data_AF-X1KXH2-F1
#
_entry.id   AF-X1KXH2-F1
#
_cell.length_a   1.000
_cell.length_b   1.000
_cell.length_c   1.000
_cell.angle_alpha   90.00
_cell.angle_beta   90.00
_cell.angle_gamma   90.00
#
_symmetry.space_group_name_H-M   'P 1'
#
loop_
_entity.id
_entity.type
_entity.pdbx_description
1 polymer ?
#
loop_
_entity_poly.entity_id
_entity_poly.type
_entity_poly.pdbx_seq_one_letter_code
_entity_poly.pdbx_strand_id
1 'polypeptide(L)'
;MKFSIMFGLTKSDDEANAIIDKYSDLDEVDAELDAIKKFWSNVVNTIRVKTPDHYFDRLVNVWLKYQLYTTNYWSRSPSMYDTTLFRKS
;
A
#
# COMPACT_ATOMS: atom_id res chain seq x y z
N MET A 1 17.98 0.83 -17.89
CA MET A 1 16.89 1.68 -18.39
C MET A 1 15.72 1.52 -17.43
N LYS A 2 15.30 2.58 -16.74
CA LYS A 2 14.15 2.58 -15.82
C LYS A 2 12.98 3.28 -16.52
N PHE A 3 11.75 2.82 -16.28
CA PHE A 3 10.53 3.43 -16.79
C PHE A 3 9.44 3.33 -15.72
N SER A 4 8.55 4.32 -15.65
CA SER A 4 7.39 4.34 -14.77
C SER A 4 6.11 4.13 -15.59
N ILE A 5 5.11 3.49 -14.99
CA ILE A 5 3.75 3.36 -15.53
C ILE A 5 2.80 3.92 -14.49
N MET A 6 1.88 4.78 -14.91
CA MET A 6 0.92 5.44 -14.02
C MET A 6 -0.50 5.05 -14.40
N PHE A 7 -1.32 4.76 -13.40
CA PHE A 7 -2.75 4.54 -13.53
C PHE A 7 -3.46 5.28 -12.40
N GLY A 8 -4.49 6.05 -12.72
CA GLY A 8 -5.17 6.89 -11.74
C GLY A 8 -6.52 7.41 -12.25
N LEU A 9 -7.29 7.99 -11.34
CA LEU A 9 -8.55 8.65 -11.61
C LEU A 9 -8.52 10.03 -10.99
N THR A 10 -8.77 11.06 -11.79
CA THR A 10 -8.81 12.47 -11.34
C THR A 10 -10.16 13.08 -11.71
N LYS A 11 -10.45 14.28 -11.18
CA LYS A 11 -11.70 14.99 -11.49
C LYS A 11 -11.59 15.88 -12.73
N SER A 12 -10.37 16.23 -13.13
CA SER A 12 -10.07 17.04 -14.32
C SER A 12 -8.74 16.66 -14.97
N ASP A 13 -8.57 17.09 -16.22
CA ASP A 13 -7.34 16.90 -16.98
C ASP A 13 -6.18 17.74 -16.39
N ASP A 14 -6.46 18.92 -15.86
CA ASP A 14 -5.45 19.76 -15.22
C ASP A 14 -4.85 19.09 -13.96
N GLU A 15 -5.69 18.45 -13.14
CA GLU A 15 -5.22 17.64 -12.00
C GLU A 15 -4.39 16.44 -12.47
N ALA A 16 -4.79 15.79 -13.57
CA ALA A 16 -4.05 14.67 -14.14
C ALA A 16 -2.66 15.11 -14.62
N ASN A 17 -2.58 16.23 -15.36
CA ASN A 17 -1.32 16.76 -15.87
C ASN A 17 -0.37 17.14 -14.73
N ALA A 18 -0.86 17.79 -13.67
CA ALA A 18 -0.04 18.12 -12.51
C ALA A 18 0.56 16.88 -11.83
N ILE A 19 -0.20 15.78 -11.73
CA ILE A 19 0.27 14.51 -11.18
C ILE A 19 1.29 13.85 -12.12
N ILE A 20 1.01 13.83 -13.43
CA ILE A 20 1.92 13.28 -14.44
C ILE A 20 3.24 14.03 -14.41
N ASP A 21 3.23 15.36 -14.37
CA ASP A 21 4.43 16.19 -14.35
C ASP A 21 5.27 15.91 -13.10
N LYS A 22 4.63 15.76 -11.92
CA LYS A 22 5.34 15.40 -10.68
C LYS A 22 6.08 14.06 -10.79
N TYR A 23 5.42 13.04 -11.32
CA TYR A 23 5.97 11.66 -11.38
C TYR A 23 6.65 11.33 -12.72
N SER A 24 6.83 12.33 -13.59
CA SER A 24 7.65 12.22 -14.81
C SER A 24 9.14 12.16 -14.47
N ASP A 25 9.53 12.72 -13.32
CA ASP A 25 10.86 12.54 -12.76
C ASP A 25 10.96 11.20 -12.03
N LEU A 26 11.87 10.34 -12.49
CA LEU A 26 12.11 9.03 -11.88
C LEU A 26 12.71 9.14 -10.48
N ASP A 27 13.43 10.22 -10.17
CA ASP A 27 14.00 10.44 -8.85
C ASP A 27 12.90 10.72 -7.82
N GLU A 28 11.83 11.44 -8.20
CA GLU A 28 10.65 11.64 -7.36
C GLU A 28 9.87 10.33 -7.13
N VAL A 29 9.78 9.48 -8.15
CA VAL A 29 9.18 8.14 -8.02
C VAL A 29 9.97 7.29 -7.02
N ASP A 30 11.30 7.30 -7.11
CA ASP A 30 12.17 6.56 -6.20
C ASP A 30 12.07 7.10 -4.76
N ALA A 31 12.02 8.43 -4.59
CA ALA A 31 11.85 9.07 -3.29
C ALA A 31 10.52 8.71 -2.60
N GLU A 32 9.42 8.75 -3.34
CA GLU A 32 8.09 8.39 -2.83
C GLU A 32 7.98 6.89 -2.53
N LEU A 33 8.60 6.04 -3.35
CA LEU A 33 8.71 4.61 -3.07
C LEU A 33 9.49 4.35 -1.77
N ASP A 34 10.57 5.08 -1.53
CA ASP A 34 11.35 4.95 -0.29
C ASP A 34 10.59 5.49 0.93
N ALA A 35 9.78 6.53 0.77
CA ALA A 35 8.87 7.00 1.82
C ALA A 35 7.86 5.91 2.21
N ILE A 36 7.28 5.21 1.22
CA ILE A 36 6.37 4.08 1.45
C ILE A 36 7.09 2.92 2.18
N LYS A 37 8.31 2.57 1.75
CA LYS A 37 9.11 1.55 2.44
C LYS A 37 9.39 1.93 3.89
N LYS A 38 9.73 3.19 4.15
CA LYS A 38 9.99 3.69 5.50
C LYS A 38 8.74 3.65 6.37
N PHE A 39 7.59 4.03 5.83
CA PHE A 39 6.30 3.91 6.50
C PHE A 39 6.05 2.46 6.95
N TRP A 40 6.13 1.50 6.02
CA TRP A 40 5.90 0.10 6.36
C TRP A 40 6.95 -0.48 7.32
N SER A 41 8.21 -0.09 7.16
CA SER A 41 9.29 -0.45 8.10
C SER A 41 8.95 0.00 9.52
N ASN A 42 8.44 1.22 9.70
CA ASN A 42 8.02 1.69 11.00
C ASN A 42 6.86 0.85 11.56
N VAL A 43 5.83 0.58 10.76
CA VAL A 43 4.66 -0.22 11.16
C VAL A 43 5.06 -1.63 11.60
N VAL A 44 5.92 -2.32 10.85
CA VAL A 44 6.34 -3.68 11.19
C VAL A 44 7.35 -3.74 12.32
N ASN A 45 8.08 -2.65 12.60
CA ASN A 45 9.11 -2.63 13.64
C ASN A 45 8.60 -2.21 15.03
N THR A 46 7.37 -1.70 15.16
CA THR A 46 6.81 -1.24 16.44
C THR A 46 6.81 -2.31 17.54
N ILE A 47 6.43 -3.54 17.21
CA ILE A 47 6.36 -4.66 18.17
C ILE A 47 7.03 -5.87 17.53
N ARG A 48 8.06 -6.44 18.16
CA ARG A 48 8.69 -7.67 17.66
C ARG A 48 8.57 -8.78 18.69
N VAL A 49 8.10 -9.93 18.24
CA VAL A 49 7.99 -11.16 19.04
C VAL A 49 9.10 -12.11 18.59
N LYS A 50 9.74 -12.77 19.55
CA LYS A 50 10.72 -13.83 19.30
C LYS A 50 10.35 -15.06 20.09
N THR A 51 10.14 -16.17 19.39
CA THR A 51 9.79 -17.46 19.95
C THR A 51 10.71 -18.55 19.38
N PRO A 52 10.72 -19.77 19.94
CA PRO A 52 11.46 -20.89 19.34
C PRO A 52 10.98 -21.26 17.92
N ASP A 53 9.76 -20.86 17.55
CA ASP A 53 9.21 -21.08 16.21
C ASP A 53 9.32 -19.82 15.33
N HIS A 54 10.23 -19.89 14.37
CA HIS A 54 10.47 -18.82 13.40
C HIS A 54 9.30 -18.56 12.44
N TYR A 55 8.39 -19.53 12.23
CA TYR A 55 7.19 -19.31 11.43
C TYR A 55 6.19 -18.42 12.16
N PHE A 56 5.99 -18.66 13.45
CA PHE A 56 5.15 -17.83 14.30
C PHE A 56 5.68 -16.39 14.38
N ASP A 57 6.99 -16.24 14.54
CA ASP A 57 7.63 -14.93 14.55
C ASP A 57 7.38 -14.18 13.23
N ARG A 58 7.49 -14.84 12.07
CA ARG A 58 7.21 -14.21 10.77
C ARG A 58 5.75 -13.80 10.62
N LEU A 59 4.83 -14.66 11.06
CA LEU A 59 3.40 -14.39 11.03
C LEU A 59 3.06 -13.13 11.82
N VAL A 60 3.50 -13.05 13.06
CA VAL A 60 3.18 -11.92 13.96
C VAL A 60 3.94 -10.66 13.57
N ASN A 61 5.23 -10.79 13.24
CA ASN A 61 6.07 -9.62 13.00
C ASN A 61 5.78 -8.92 11.67
N VAL A 62 5.24 -9.64 10.67
CA VAL A 62 5.00 -9.10 9.32
C VAL A 62 3.52 -9.17 8.95
N TRP A 63 2.99 -10.39 8.78
CA TRP A 63 1.70 -10.61 8.12
C TRP A 63 0.51 -10.13 8.93
N LEU A 64 0.51 -10.38 10.25
CA LEU A 64 -0.60 -9.99 11.13
C LEU A 64 -0.77 -8.46 11.17
N LYS A 65 0.33 -7.72 11.18
CA LYS A 65 0.28 -6.24 11.20
C LYS A 65 -0.20 -5.68 9.88
N TYR A 66 0.26 -6.24 8.76
CA TYR A 66 -0.22 -5.88 7.44
C TYR A 66 -1.74 -6.12 7.32
N GLN A 67 -2.21 -7.28 7.80
CA GLN A 67 -3.63 -7.62 7.79
C GLN A 67 -4.44 -6.67 8.69
N LEU A 68 -3.99 -6.39 9.91
CA LEU A 68 -4.66 -5.46 10.82
C LEU A 68 -4.75 -4.04 10.24
N TYR A 69 -3.67 -3.54 9.62
CA TYR A 69 -3.68 -2.25 8.96
C TYR A 69 -4.69 -2.22 7.80
N THR A 70 -4.65 -3.25 6.94
CA THR A 70 -5.54 -3.37 5.79
C THR A 70 -7.00 -3.42 6.22
N THR A 71 -7.34 -4.23 7.23
CA THR A 71 -8.72 -4.31 7.75
C THR A 71 -9.16 -3.05 8.47
N ASN A 72 -8.27 -2.29 9.13
CA ASN A 72 -8.66 -0.99 9.69
C ASN A 72 -8.90 0.05 8.59
N TYR A 73 -8.10 0.03 7.53
CA TYR A 73 -8.20 1.01 6.45
C TYR A 73 -9.38 0.74 5.51
N TRP A 74 -9.54 -0.51 5.09
CA TRP A 74 -10.59 -0.95 4.15
C TRP A 74 -11.82 -1.55 4.85
N SER A 75 -11.83 -1.65 6.18
CA SER A 75 -12.90 -2.35 6.91
C SER A 75 -13.11 -3.77 6.34
N ARG A 76 -14.31 -4.08 5.85
CA ARG A 76 -14.65 -5.34 5.18
C ARG A 76 -14.78 -5.24 3.66
N SER A 77 -14.64 -4.04 3.09
CA SER A 77 -14.99 -3.75 1.70
C SER A 77 -13.92 -2.85 1.06
N PRO A 78 -13.31 -3.19 -0.08
CA PRO A 78 -13.58 -4.28 -1.01
C PRO A 78 -12.61 -5.45 -0.80
N SER A 79 -13.13 -6.67 -0.81
CA SER A 79 -12.32 -7.90 -0.92
C SER A 79 -12.78 -8.69 -2.13
N MET A 80 -12.00 -9.67 -2.59
CA MET A 80 -12.38 -10.54 -3.73
C MET A 80 -13.74 -11.21 -3.55
N TYR A 81 -14.20 -11.38 -2.31
CA TYR A 81 -15.48 -12.01 -1.97
C TYR A 81 -16.58 -10.99 -1.65
N ASP A 82 -16.21 -9.74 -1.36
CA ASP A 82 -17.16 -8.68 -1.08
C ASP A 82 -17.46 -7.89 -2.35
N THR A 83 -18.45 -8.36 -3.11
CA THR A 83 -18.97 -7.71 -4.32
C THR A 83 -20.17 -6.81 -4.03
N THR A 84 -20.42 -6.42 -2.76
CA THR A 84 -21.63 -5.66 -2.39
C THR A 84 -21.76 -4.34 -3.15
N LEU A 85 -20.64 -3.72 -3.53
CA LEU A 85 -20.59 -2.53 -4.37
C LEU A 85 -21.03 -2.77 -5.83
N PHE A 86 -20.95 -4.01 -6.33
CA PHE A 86 -21.32 -4.40 -7.70
C PHE A 86 -22.66 -5.16 -7.77
N ARG A 87 -23.30 -5.46 -6.63
CA ARG A 87 -24.56 -6.23 -6.55
C ARG A 87 -25.83 -5.37 -6.57
N LYS A 88 -25.79 -4.21 -7.23
CA LYS A 88 -26.96 -3.37 -7.49
C LYS A 88 -26.94 -2.89 -8.94
N SER A 89 -27.43 -3.74 -9.84
CA SER A 89 -27.97 -3.41 -11.16
C SER A 89 -29.17 -4.31 -11.41
#